data_AF-A0A2B9E9B3-F1
#
_entry.id   AF-A0A2B9E9B3-F1
#
_cell.length_a   1.000
_cell.length_b   1.000
_cell.length_c   1.000
_cell.angle_alpha   90.00
_cell.angle_beta   90.00
_cell.angle_gamma   90.00
#
_symmetry.space_group_name_H-M   'P 1'
#
loop_
_entity.id
_entity.type
_entity.pdbx_description
1 polymer ?
#
loop_
_entity_poly.entity_id
_entity_poly.type
_entity_poly.pdbx_seq_one_letter_code
_entity_poly.pdbx_strand_id
1 'polypeptide(L)' 'MTTHTIQATKFDIVMEEIDTLVSNFQDSLSRITNTVCNVDTFQLGITYVVILRAGKISKTLSFNLNELTEENF' A
#
# COMPACT_ATOMS: atom_id res chain seq x y z
N MET A 1 15.98 -30.55 -1.80
CA MET A 1 15.20 -29.31 -1.70
C MET A 1 14.21 -29.30 -2.85
N THR A 2 12.92 -29.42 -2.56
CA THR A 2 11.85 -29.18 -3.54
C THR A 2 11.52 -27.70 -3.49
N THR A 3 11.93 -26.96 -4.52
CA THR A 3 11.57 -25.55 -4.66
C THR A 3 10.11 -25.50 -5.10
N HIS A 4 9.20 -25.27 -4.16
CA HIS A 4 7.82 -24.91 -4.50
C HIS A 4 7.88 -23.48 -5.02
N THR A 5 7.86 -23.31 -6.33
CA THR A 5 7.64 -22.00 -6.94
C THR A 5 6.24 -21.57 -6.57
N ILE A 6 6.10 -20.79 -5.50
CA ILE A 6 4.86 -20.09 -5.18
C ILE A 6 4.71 -19.08 -6.32
N GLN A 7 3.80 -19.35 -7.25
CA GLN A 7 3.44 -18.35 -8.25
C GLN A 7 2.87 -17.16 -7.49
N ALA A 8 3.53 -16.00 -7.62
CA ALA A 8 2.98 -14.75 -7.11
C ALA A 8 1.60 -14.55 -7.72
N THR A 9 0.60 -14.40 -6.87
CA THR A 9 -0.77 -14.10 -7.28
C THR A 9 -0.81 -12.65 -7.74
N LYS A 10 -1.74 -12.26 -8.61
CA LYS A 10 -1.95 -10.83 -8.94
C LYS A 10 -2.17 -9.98 -7.71
N PHE A 11 -2.79 -10.55 -6.69
CA PHE A 11 -2.94 -9.93 -5.39
C PHE A 11 -1.58 -9.57 -4.75
N ASP A 12 -0.60 -10.49 -4.79
CA ASP A 12 0.74 -10.25 -4.25
C ASP A 12 1.44 -9.11 -5.00
N ILE A 13 1.26 -9.04 -6.33
CA ILE A 13 1.80 -7.97 -7.18
C ILE A 13 1.15 -6.62 -6.82
N VAL A 14 -0.17 -6.56 -6.71
CA VAL A 14 -0.91 -5.35 -6.34
C VAL A 14 -0.51 -4.85 -4.95
N MET A 15 -0.32 -5.76 -3.99
CA MET A 15 0.15 -5.40 -2.65
C MET A 15 1.57 -4.83 -2.69
N GLU A 16 2.48 -5.39 -3.49
CA GLU A 16 3.83 -4.85 -3.68
C GLU A 16 3.84 -3.45 -4.32
N GLU A 17 2.96 -3.21 -5.29
CA GLU A 17 2.79 -1.89 -5.90
C GLU A 17 2.25 -0.86 -4.89
N ILE A 18 1.25 -1.26 -4.08
CA ILE A 18 0.73 -0.42 -3.00
C ILE A 18 1.83 -0.10 -1.99
N ASP A 19 2.61 -1.09 -1.56
CA ASP A 19 3.71 -0.89 -0.61
C ASP A 19 4.80 0.06 -1.16
N THR A 20 5.12 -0.06 -2.44
CA THR A 20 6.04 0.85 -3.14
C THR A 20 5.48 2.28 -3.17
N LEU A 21 4.21 2.44 -3.49
CA LEU A 21 3.53 3.73 -3.52
C LEU A 21 3.50 4.38 -2.12
N VAL A 22 3.14 3.60 -1.10
CA VAL A 22 3.07 4.04 0.30
C VAL A 22 4.45 4.46 0.78
N SER A 23 5.50 3.70 0.47
CA SER A 23 6.89 4.05 0.81
C SER A 23 7.31 5.39 0.20
N ASN A 24 6.99 5.63 -1.08
CA ASN A 24 7.26 6.90 -1.75
C ASN A 24 6.52 8.09 -1.10
N PHE A 25 5.26 7.88 -0.68
CA PHE A 25 4.49 8.89 0.04
C PHE A 25 5.05 9.14 1.44
N GLN A 26 5.46 8.09 2.14
CA GLN A 26 6.07 8.18 3.46
C GLN A 26 7.35 9.01 3.40
N ASP A 27 8.23 8.74 2.43
CA ASP A 27 9.46 9.49 2.22
C ASP A 27 9.21 10.96 1.88
N SER A 28 8.23 11.21 1.01
CA SER A 28 7.84 12.57 0.64
C SER A 28 7.29 13.34 1.83
N LEU A 29 6.37 12.75 2.61
CA LEU A 29 5.79 13.37 3.80
C LEU A 29 6.84 13.59 4.89
N SER A 30 7.73 12.63 5.10
CA SER A 30 8.83 12.74 6.04
C SER A 30 9.76 13.90 5.70
N ARG A 31 10.12 14.05 4.41
CA ARG A 31 10.94 15.17 3.92
C ARG A 31 10.25 16.53 4.08
N ILE A 32 8.96 16.61 3.76
CA ILE A 32 8.22 17.88 3.81
C ILE A 32 8.00 18.34 5.26
N THR A 33 7.69 17.40 6.16
CA THR A 33 7.35 17.71 7.55
C THR A 33 8.55 17.64 8.50
N ASN A 34 9.69 17.15 8.03
CA ASN A 34 10.88 16.83 8.82
C ASN A 34 10.54 15.99 10.07
N THR A 35 9.54 15.12 9.95
CA THR A 35 8.99 14.31 11.04
C THR A 35 8.85 12.87 10.56
N VAL A 36 9.04 11.90 11.45
CA VAL A 36 8.80 10.49 11.14
C VAL A 36 7.36 10.31 10.67
N CYS A 37 7.19 9.73 9.50
CA CYS A 37 5.88 9.41 8.96
C CYS A 37 5.45 8.02 9.46
N ASN A 38 4.36 7.98 10.21
CA ASN A 38 3.71 6.75 10.66
C ASN A 38 2.73 6.29 9.59
N VAL A 39 2.74 5.00 9.31
CA VAL A 39 1.85 4.36 8.35
C VAL A 39 0.97 3.37 9.11
N ASP A 40 -0.33 3.55 9.01
CA ASP A 40 -1.32 2.62 9.52
C ASP A 40 -2.08 2.02 8.34
N THR A 41 -2.21 0.71 8.32
CA THR A 41 -2.95 0.00 7.27
C THR A 41 -4.06 -0.84 7.89
N PHE A 42 -5.19 -0.87 7.22
CA PHE A 42 -6.29 -1.77 7.58
C PHE A 42 -7.11 -2.14 6.35
N GLN A 43 -7.66 -3.35 6.37
CA GLN A 43 -8.47 -3.88 5.30
C GLN A 43 -9.94 -3.93 5.73
N LEU A 44 -10.81 -3.35 4.91
CA LEU A 44 -12.27 -3.41 5.04
C LEU A 44 -12.84 -4.19 3.84
N GLY A 45 -12.92 -5.51 3.98
CA GLY A 45 -13.37 -6.39 2.90
C GLY A 45 -12.42 -6.32 1.70
N ILE A 46 -12.89 -5.75 0.59
CA ILE A 46 -12.12 -5.54 -0.64
C ILE A 46 -11.41 -4.19 -0.69
N THR A 47 -11.59 -3.32 0.31
CA THR A 47 -10.92 -2.01 0.35
C THR A 47 -9.71 -2.09 1.27
N TYR A 48 -8.53 -1.79 0.75
CA TYR A 48 -7.32 -1.61 1.53
C TYR A 48 -7.11 -0.11 1.80
N VAL A 49 -7.05 0.28 3.06
CA VAL A 49 -6.90 1.68 3.45
C VAL A 49 -5.54 1.87 4.11
N VAL A 50 -4.83 2.91 3.66
CA VAL A 50 -3.54 3.32 4.18
C VAL A 50 -3.64 4.75 4.68
N ILE A 51 -3.29 4.97 5.94
CA ILE A 51 -3.23 6.29 6.55
C ILE A 51 -1.77 6.62 6.81
N LEU A 52 -1.26 7.65 6.14
CA LEU A 52 0.06 8.22 6.37
C LEU A 52 -0.07 9.45 7.26
N ARG A 53 0.68 9.50 8.35
CA ARG A 53 0.64 10.60 9.33
C ARG A 53 2.06 11.09 9.58
N ALA A 54 2.34 12.36 9.29
CA ALA A 54 3.64 12.98 9.54
C ALA A 54 3.42 14.35 10.19
N GLY A 55 3.70 14.45 11.49
CA GLY A 55 3.45 15.65 12.30
C GLY A 55 1.96 16.04 12.31
N LYS A 56 1.62 17.20 11.74
CA LYS A 56 0.23 17.70 11.62
C LYS A 56 -0.44 17.33 10.30
N ILE A 57 0.30 16.74 9.36
CA ILE A 57 -0.23 16.36 8.05
C ILE A 57 -0.62 14.89 8.10
N SER A 58 -1.83 14.59 7.66
CA SER A 58 -2.31 13.22 7.46
C SER A 58 -2.89 13.08 6.06
N LYS A 59 -2.63 11.94 5.43
CA LYS A 59 -3.21 11.57 4.14
C LYS A 59 -3.74 10.15 4.21
N THR A 60 -4.95 9.96 3.70
CA THR A 60 -5.57 8.64 3.59
C THR A 60 -5.61 8.25 2.12
N LEU A 61 -5.14 7.05 1.82
CA LEU A 61 -5.22 6.41 0.52
C LEU A 61 -6.14 5.20 0.66
N SER A 62 -7.09 5.06 -0.25
CA SER A 62 -8.01 3.92 -0.28
C SER A 62 -7.86 3.23 -1.62
N PHE A 63 -7.64 1.92 -1.57
CA PHE A 63 -7.42 1.08 -2.74
C PHE A 63 -8.55 0.05 -2.80
N ASN A 64 -9.25 0.00 -3.93
CA ASN A 64 -10.22 -1.06 -4.19
C ASN A 64 -9.48 -2.27 -4.78
N LEU A 65 -9.27 -3.31 -3.96
CA LEU A 65 -8.54 -4.51 -4.35
C LEU A 65 -9.25 -5.29 -5.46
N ASN A 66 -10.59 -5.22 -5.57
CA ASN A 66 -11.29 -5.83 -6.69
C ASN A 66 -10.95 -5.12 -8.00
N GLU A 67 -11.05 -3.79 -8.04
CA GLU A 67 -10.70 -3.03 -9.25
C GLU A 67 -9.24 -3.23 -9.66
N LEU A 68 -8.34 -3.40 -8.69
CA LEU A 68 -6.91 -3.58 -8.95
C LEU A 68 -6.55 -5.03 -9.36
N THR A 69 -7.42 -6.00 -9.10
CA THR A 69 -7.22 -7.41 -9.45
C THR A 69 -8.12 -7.90 -10.58
N GLU A 70 -9.12 -7.10 -10.99
CA GLU A 70 -10.01 -7.41 -12.10
C GLU A 70 -9.24 -7.42 -13.43
N GLU A 71 -9.33 -8.55 -14.12
CA GLU A 71 -8.94 -8.65 -15.52
C GLU A 71 -9.99 -7.93 -16.36
N ASN A 72 -9.59 -6.86 -17.05
CA ASN A 72 -10.31 -6.43 -18.24
C ASN A 72 -10.31 -7.61 -19.23
N PHE A 73 -11.41 -8.37 -19.26
CA PHE A 73 -11.67 -9.41 -20.25
C PHE A 73 -11.91 -8.80 -21.64
#